data_AF-A0A5Z0HAX0-F1
#
_entry.id   AF-A0A5Z0HAX0-F1
#
_cell.length_a   1.000
_cell.length_b   1.000
_cell.length_c   1.000
_cell.angle_alpha   90.00
_cell.angle_beta   90.00
_cell.angle_gamma   90.00
#
_symmetry.space_group_name_H-M   'P 1'
#
loop_
_entity.id
_entity.type
_entity.pdbx_description
1 polymer ?
#
loop_
_entity_poly.entity_id
_entity_poly.type
_entity_poly.pdbx_seq_one_letter_code
_entity_poly.pdbx_strand_id
1 'polypeptide(L)'
;MSNYSDLFQIIKIRVCQNNDFPTYSLAGTNNYRASQVWYRIGQIFTLECVLAEYRRCCSSDYYLLDNEKALHHLIFQITKWKLEDIRGLSLNDSLFIISDRLKPDYMPAEAAQFLRSLKLPVNHYSVDDFSEADWAPRENSVFL
;
A
#
# COMPACT_ATOMS: atom_id res chain seq x y z
N MET A 1 -8.11 -14.76 -10.35
CA MET A 1 -6.96 -15.05 -9.47
C MET A 1 -6.11 -13.80 -9.45
N SER A 2 -5.94 -13.18 -8.28
CA SER A 2 -5.12 -11.98 -8.13
C SER A 2 -3.65 -12.31 -8.42
N ASN A 3 -2.95 -11.44 -9.14
CA ASN A 3 -1.56 -11.64 -9.52
C ASN A 3 -0.65 -10.78 -8.64
N TYR A 4 -0.45 -11.23 -7.39
CA TYR A 4 0.34 -10.51 -6.39
C TYR A 4 1.80 -10.32 -6.80
N SER A 5 2.36 -11.24 -7.61
CA SER A 5 3.71 -11.10 -8.15
C SER A 5 3.80 -9.89 -9.08
N ASP A 6 2.87 -9.76 -10.03
CA ASP A 6 2.87 -8.65 -10.99
C ASP A 6 2.52 -7.33 -10.31
N LEU A 7 1.56 -7.34 -9.37
CA LEU A 7 1.27 -6.18 -8.52
C LEU A 7 2.52 -5.70 -7.78
N PHE A 8 3.27 -6.62 -7.18
CA PHE A 8 4.48 -6.28 -6.46
C PHE A 8 5.56 -5.73 -7.39
N GLN A 9 5.73 -6.31 -8.59
CA GLN A 9 6.71 -5.80 -9.57
C GLN A 9 6.35 -4.39 -10.06
N ILE A 10 5.07 -4.12 -10.36
CA ILE A 10 4.68 -2.79 -10.84
C ILE A 10 4.84 -1.73 -9.75
N ILE A 11 4.49 -2.04 -8.49
CA ILE A 11 4.73 -1.16 -7.34
C ILE A 11 6.24 -0.93 -7.18
N LYS A 12 7.05 -1.99 -7.21
CA LYS A 12 8.51 -1.89 -7.09
C LYS A 12 9.10 -0.95 -8.14
N ILE A 13 8.72 -1.12 -9.41
CA ILE A 13 9.20 -0.28 -10.51
C ILE A 13 8.80 1.18 -10.28
N ARG A 14 7.53 1.43 -9.92
CA ARG A 14 7.02 2.78 -9.71
C ARG A 14 7.71 3.51 -8.56
N VAL A 15 7.82 2.87 -7.39
CA VAL A 15 8.50 3.45 -6.23
C VAL A 15 9.96 3.74 -6.56
N CYS A 16 10.64 2.87 -7.29
CA CYS A 16 12.01 3.12 -7.75
C CYS A 16 12.10 4.37 -8.64
N GLN A 17 11.25 4.45 -9.65
CA GLN A 17 11.24 5.55 -10.62
C GLN A 17 10.92 6.90 -9.98
N ASN A 18 9.89 6.95 -9.13
CA ASN A 18 9.43 8.19 -8.50
C ASN A 18 10.40 8.74 -7.45
N ASN A 19 11.31 7.90 -6.94
CA ASN A 19 12.25 8.26 -5.87
C ASN A 19 13.71 8.20 -6.34
N ASP A 20 13.92 8.29 -7.66
CA ASP A 20 15.21 8.30 -8.36
C ASP A 20 16.16 7.17 -7.92
N PHE A 21 15.60 5.99 -7.64
CA PHE A 21 16.35 4.83 -7.17
C PHE A 21 16.45 3.77 -8.28
N PRO A 22 17.66 3.39 -8.73
CA PRO A 22 17.79 2.38 -9.78
C PRO A 22 17.30 0.99 -9.32
N THR A 23 16.36 0.39 -10.05
CA THR A 23 15.73 -0.88 -9.68
C THR A 23 16.74 -2.04 -9.51
N TYR A 24 17.83 -2.05 -10.29
CA TYR A 24 18.88 -3.05 -10.19
C TYR A 24 19.68 -2.93 -8.88
N SER A 25 19.77 -1.72 -8.32
CA SER A 25 20.47 -1.46 -7.05
C SER A 25 19.69 -1.95 -5.83
N LEU A 26 18.40 -2.29 -5.96
CA LEU A 26 17.64 -2.89 -4.84
C LEU A 26 18.13 -4.30 -4.50
N ALA A 27 18.66 -5.02 -5.49
CA ALA A 27 19.21 -6.35 -5.30
C ALA A 27 20.67 -6.23 -4.81
N GLY A 28 20.93 -6.72 -3.61
CA GLY A 28 22.31 -6.82 -3.07
C GLY A 28 22.84 -5.58 -2.35
N THR A 29 22.08 -4.47 -2.29
CA THR A 29 22.50 -3.28 -1.54
C THR A 29 21.87 -3.26 -0.16
N ASN A 30 22.70 -3.38 0.88
CA ASN A 30 22.27 -3.27 2.28
C ASN A 30 22.51 -1.84 2.83
N ASN A 31 22.11 -0.82 2.07
CA ASN A 31 22.22 0.58 2.51
C ASN A 31 20.85 1.10 3.01
N TYR A 32 20.91 2.20 3.76
CA TYR A 32 19.73 2.80 4.38
C TYR A 32 18.67 3.19 3.34
N ARG A 33 19.09 3.79 2.21
CA ARG A 33 18.17 4.23 1.15
C ARG A 33 17.45 3.07 0.46
N ALA A 34 18.15 1.99 0.14
CA ALA A 34 17.56 0.76 -0.40
C ALA A 34 16.53 0.19 0.58
N SER A 35 16.82 0.25 1.88
CA SER A 35 15.89 -0.20 2.91
C SER A 35 14.65 0.69 3.02
N GLN A 36 14.79 2.02 2.90
CA GLN A 36 13.65 2.94 2.78
C GLN A 36 12.76 2.60 1.58
N VAL A 37 13.36 2.35 0.41
CA VAL A 37 12.62 2.00 -0.81
C VAL A 37 11.87 0.67 -0.63
N TRP A 38 12.53 -0.36 -0.09
CA TRP A 38 11.85 -1.63 0.23
C TRP A 38 10.73 -1.45 1.24
N TYR A 39 10.91 -0.59 2.24
CA TYR A 39 9.89 -0.27 3.23
C TYR A 39 8.65 0.36 2.58
N ARG A 40 8.84 1.37 1.72
CA ARG A 40 7.75 2.01 0.97
C ARG A 40 7.02 1.03 0.05
N ILE A 41 7.74 0.18 -0.68
CA ILE A 41 7.16 -0.88 -1.52
C ILE A 41 6.27 -1.79 -0.67
N GLY A 42 6.76 -2.21 0.51
CA GLY A 42 6.01 -3.04 1.45
C GLY A 42 4.75 -2.36 1.97
N GLN A 43 4.82 -1.07 2.32
CA GLN A 43 3.66 -0.29 2.77
C GLN A 43 2.57 -0.24 1.68
N ILE A 44 2.94 0.08 0.44
CA ILE A 44 1.97 0.21 -0.66
C ILE A 44 1.37 -1.14 -1.03
N PHE A 45 2.19 -2.19 -1.12
CA PHE A 45 1.68 -3.53 -1.39
C PHE A 45 0.70 -3.98 -0.29
N THR A 46 1.06 -3.78 0.97
CA THR A 46 0.20 -4.11 2.12
C THR A 46 -1.11 -3.32 2.06
N LEU A 47 -1.03 -2.01 1.78
CA LEU A 47 -2.19 -1.15 1.59
C LEU A 47 -3.13 -1.70 0.52
N GLU A 48 -2.61 -2.04 -0.67
CA GLU A 48 -3.43 -2.58 -1.76
C GLU A 48 -4.17 -3.86 -1.37
N CYS A 49 -3.48 -4.80 -0.72
CA CYS A 49 -4.08 -6.05 -0.28
C CYS A 49 -5.15 -5.83 0.81
N VAL A 50 -4.91 -4.92 1.76
CA VAL A 50 -5.88 -4.56 2.79
C VAL A 50 -7.10 -3.88 2.18
N LEU A 51 -6.90 -2.94 1.25
CA LEU A 51 -8.00 -2.24 0.59
C LEU A 51 -8.81 -3.19 -0.30
N ALA A 52 -8.17 -4.15 -0.98
CA ALA A 52 -8.89 -5.15 -1.76
C ALA A 52 -9.85 -5.98 -0.90
N GLU A 53 -9.37 -6.49 0.25
CA GLU A 53 -10.21 -7.25 1.18
C GLU A 53 -11.30 -6.37 1.82
N TYR A 54 -10.95 -5.12 2.14
CA TYR A 54 -11.90 -4.16 2.68
C TYR A 54 -13.04 -3.87 1.70
N ARG A 55 -12.73 -3.69 0.41
CA ARG A 55 -13.74 -3.53 -0.65
C ARG A 55 -14.67 -4.73 -0.72
N ARG A 56 -14.12 -5.95 -0.61
CA ARG A 56 -14.90 -7.19 -0.61
C ARG A 56 -15.87 -7.26 0.56
N CYS A 57 -15.48 -6.77 1.74
CA CYS A 57 -16.30 -6.83 2.95
C CYS A 57 -17.29 -5.67 3.10
N CYS A 58 -16.97 -4.49 2.57
CA CYS A 58 -17.70 -3.26 2.87
C CYS A 58 -18.36 -2.59 1.67
N SER A 59 -18.08 -3.03 0.43
CA SER A 59 -18.86 -2.54 -0.73
C SER A 59 -20.28 -3.10 -0.66
N SER A 60 -21.24 -2.29 -1.10
CA SER A 60 -22.63 -2.74 -1.27
C SER A 60 -22.93 -2.94 -2.74
N ASP A 61 -24.02 -3.67 -3.04
CA ASP A 61 -24.50 -3.88 -4.41
C ASP A 61 -24.80 -2.55 -5.14
N TYR A 62 -25.01 -1.47 -4.39
CA TYR A 62 -25.38 -0.16 -4.90
C TYR A 62 -24.25 0.88 -4.82
N TYR A 63 -23.12 0.54 -4.19
CA TYR A 63 -21.99 1.47 -4.06
C TYR A 63 -20.65 0.74 -3.95
N LEU A 64 -19.86 0.86 -5.02
CA LEU A 64 -18.50 0.32 -5.09
C LEU A 64 -17.50 1.27 -4.43
N LEU A 65 -16.73 0.76 -3.48
CA LEU A 65 -15.61 1.47 -2.84
C LEU A 65 -14.35 1.38 -3.71
N ASP A 66 -14.36 1.98 -4.89
CA ASP A 66 -13.20 1.93 -5.78
C ASP A 66 -11.97 2.67 -5.21
N ASN A 67 -10.80 2.03 -5.29
CA ASN A 67 -9.50 2.69 -5.14
C ASN A 67 -9.38 3.53 -3.85
N GLU A 68 -9.18 4.85 -4.00
CA GLU A 68 -9.09 5.84 -2.92
C GLU A 68 -10.35 5.90 -2.04
N LYS A 69 -11.54 5.63 -2.59
CA LYS A 69 -12.77 5.64 -1.80
C LYS A 69 -12.76 4.56 -0.72
N ALA A 70 -12.13 3.42 -0.98
CA ALA A 70 -11.95 2.39 0.05
C ALA A 70 -11.09 2.90 1.20
N LEU A 71 -9.99 3.59 0.90
CA LEU A 71 -9.11 4.17 1.91
C LEU A 71 -9.84 5.25 2.72
N HIS A 72 -10.51 6.20 2.04
CA HIS A 72 -11.27 7.23 2.71
C HIS A 72 -12.40 6.66 3.57
N HIS A 73 -13.10 5.63 3.08
CA HIS A 73 -14.15 4.97 3.84
C HIS A 73 -13.57 4.22 5.05
N LEU A 74 -12.43 3.55 4.92
CA LEU A 74 -11.74 2.91 6.03
C LEU A 74 -11.33 3.94 7.11
N ILE A 75 -10.70 5.05 6.69
CA ILE A 75 -10.33 6.15 7.59
C ILE A 75 -11.56 6.73 8.28
N PHE A 76 -12.65 6.94 7.53
CA PHE A 76 -13.92 7.39 8.09
C PHE A 76 -14.43 6.41 9.15
N GLN A 77 -14.36 5.09 8.89
CA GLN A 77 -14.83 4.10 9.86
C GLN A 77 -14.02 4.12 11.15
N ILE A 78 -12.71 4.38 11.09
CA ILE A 78 -11.82 4.45 12.26
C ILE A 78 -12.00 5.76 13.03
N THR A 79 -12.00 6.89 12.33
CA THR A 79 -11.86 8.22 12.95
C THR A 79 -13.18 8.95 13.18
N LYS A 80 -14.20 8.63 12.37
CA LYS A 80 -15.46 9.39 12.25
C LYS A 80 -15.28 10.87 11.89
N TRP A 81 -14.14 11.24 11.31
CA TRP A 81 -13.88 12.60 10.84
C TRP A 81 -14.76 12.96 9.65
N LYS A 82 -14.80 14.25 9.31
CA LYS A 82 -15.53 14.70 8.13
C LYS A 82 -14.81 14.25 6.87
N LEU A 83 -15.57 13.97 5.81
CA LEU A 83 -15.01 13.58 4.52
C LEU A 83 -14.11 14.66 3.90
N GLU A 84 -14.35 15.93 4.19
CA GLU A 84 -13.48 17.03 3.73
C GLU A 84 -12.07 16.92 4.30
N ASP A 85 -11.96 16.65 5.61
CA ASP A 85 -10.68 16.46 6.29
C ASP A 85 -9.96 15.21 5.77
N ILE A 86 -10.71 14.11 5.59
CA ILE A 86 -10.16 12.83 5.11
C ILE A 86 -9.59 12.95 3.69
N ARG A 87 -10.28 13.67 2.80
CA ARG A 87 -9.83 13.87 1.41
C ARG A 87 -8.61 14.80 1.30
N GLY A 88 -8.30 15.56 2.36
CA GLY A 88 -7.13 16.42 2.43
C GLY A 88 -5.87 15.73 2.97
N LEU A 89 -5.98 14.48 3.41
CA LEU A 89 -4.84 13.74 3.98
C LEU A 89 -3.82 13.38 2.90
N SER A 90 -2.54 13.46 3.26
CA SER A 90 -1.49 12.79 2.49
C SER A 90 -1.60 11.27 2.62
N LEU A 91 -0.94 10.54 1.73
CA LEU A 91 -0.81 9.10 1.83
C LEU A 91 -0.09 8.70 3.12
N ASN A 92 0.96 9.43 3.53
CA ASN A 92 1.67 9.14 4.76
C ASN A 92 0.76 9.32 5.99
N ASP A 93 -0.04 10.39 6.04
CA ASP A 93 -1.02 10.59 7.12
C ASP A 93 -2.11 9.51 7.11
N SER A 94 -2.56 9.13 5.91
CA SER A 94 -3.53 8.06 5.72
C SER A 94 -3.00 6.73 6.25
N LEU A 95 -1.77 6.34 5.86
CA LEU A 95 -1.08 5.13 6.32
C LEU A 95 -0.85 5.15 7.83
N PHE A 96 -0.53 6.30 8.41
CA PHE A 96 -0.41 6.48 9.84
C PHE A 96 -1.73 6.16 10.56
N ILE A 97 -2.84 6.74 10.10
CA ILE A 97 -4.16 6.54 10.71
C ILE A 97 -4.60 5.07 10.66
N ILE A 98 -4.33 4.37 9.54
CA ILE A 98 -4.75 2.98 9.36
C ILE A 98 -3.67 1.95 9.76
N SER A 99 -2.62 2.38 10.45
CA SER A 99 -1.45 1.54 10.75
C SER A 99 -1.81 0.25 11.50
N ASP A 100 -2.87 0.26 12.31
CA ASP A 100 -3.41 -0.92 13.01
C ASP A 100 -4.00 -1.99 12.08
N ARG A 101 -4.38 -1.59 10.85
CA ARG A 101 -4.94 -2.45 9.79
C ARG A 101 -3.91 -2.95 8.80
N LEU A 102 -2.71 -2.36 8.73
CA LEU A 102 -1.65 -2.77 7.80
C LEU A 102 -0.93 -4.04 8.28
N LYS A 103 -1.67 -5.13 8.44
CA LYS A 103 -1.15 -6.42 8.91
C LYS A 103 -1.89 -7.61 8.27
N PRO A 104 -1.29 -8.82 8.30
CA PRO A 104 -1.81 -9.99 7.60
C PRO A 104 -3.27 -10.36 7.91
N ASP A 105 -3.79 -10.00 9.07
CA ASP A 105 -5.16 -10.32 9.50
C ASP A 105 -6.24 -9.57 8.70
N TYR A 106 -5.88 -8.51 7.98
CA TYR A 106 -6.81 -7.64 7.24
C TYR A 106 -6.68 -7.77 5.72
N MET A 107 -6.04 -8.83 5.23
CA MET A 107 -5.87 -9.10 3.80
C MET A 107 -6.14 -10.58 3.48
N PRO A 108 -6.27 -10.98 2.21
CA PRO A 108 -6.49 -12.37 1.83
C PRO A 108 -5.33 -13.27 2.28
N ALA A 109 -5.62 -14.54 2.60
CA ALA A 109 -4.62 -15.48 3.11
C ALA A 109 -3.44 -15.68 2.14
N GLU A 110 -3.74 -15.71 0.85
CA GLU A 110 -2.76 -15.83 -0.24
C GLU A 110 -1.86 -14.58 -0.32
N ALA A 111 -2.44 -13.38 -0.16
CA ALA A 111 -1.68 -12.13 -0.12
C ALA A 111 -0.74 -12.08 1.09
N ALA A 112 -1.24 -12.49 2.27
CA ALA A 112 -0.45 -12.60 3.48
C ALA A 112 0.70 -13.61 3.34
N GLN A 113 0.45 -14.75 2.69
CA GLN A 113 1.49 -15.74 2.41
C GLN A 113 2.55 -15.17 1.44
N PHE A 114 2.12 -14.48 0.39
CA PHE A 114 3.03 -13.83 -0.56
C PHE A 114 3.89 -12.77 0.14
N LEU A 115 3.30 -11.88 0.94
CA LEU A 115 4.01 -10.85 1.71
C LEU A 115 5.09 -11.45 2.62
N ARG A 116 4.78 -12.56 3.32
CA ARG A 116 5.77 -13.27 4.15
C ARG A 116 6.90 -13.88 3.32
N SER A 117 6.62 -14.34 2.10
CA SER A 117 7.62 -14.95 1.23
C SER A 117 8.66 -13.93 0.71
N LEU A 118 8.28 -12.65 0.62
CA LEU A 118 9.15 -11.56 0.18
C LEU A 118 10.30 -11.25 1.15
N LYS A 119 10.18 -11.64 2.44
CA LYS A 119 11.19 -11.39 3.49
C LYS A 119 11.68 -9.93 3.50
N LEU A 120 10.74 -8.98 3.39
CA LEU A 120 11.04 -7.55 3.41
C LEU A 120 11.72 -7.14 4.73
N PRO A 121 12.54 -6.07 4.73
CA PRO A 121 13.14 -5.54 5.95
C PRO A 121 12.08 -5.25 7.01
N VAL A 122 12.30 -5.75 8.24
CA VAL A 122 11.36 -5.60 9.37
C VAL A 122 11.56 -4.26 10.10
N ASN A 123 12.63 -3.53 9.78
CA ASN A 123 12.93 -2.24 10.38
C ASN A 123 12.00 -1.14 9.84
N HIS A 124 11.71 -0.16 10.67
CA HIS A 124 11.01 1.05 10.28
C HIS A 124 11.98 2.08 9.74
N TYR A 125 11.61 2.72 8.63
CA TYR A 125 12.39 3.77 8.00
C TYR A 125 11.51 4.99 7.75
N SER A 126 12.05 6.19 7.95
CA SER A 126 11.35 7.41 7.52
C SER A 126 11.21 7.39 6.00
N VAL A 127 10.00 7.69 5.53
CA VAL A 127 9.64 7.80 4.11
C VAL A 127 8.91 9.12 3.85
N ASP A 128 9.18 10.12 4.67
CA ASP A 128 8.47 11.41 4.63
C ASP A 128 8.76 12.16 3.32
N ASP A 129 9.96 11.96 2.76
CA ASP A 129 10.40 12.53 1.48
C ASP A 129 9.98 11.68 0.25
N PHE A 130 9.24 10.59 0.44
CA PHE A 130 8.82 9.74 -0.68
C PHE A 130 7.61 10.32 -1.41
N SER A 131 7.55 10.08 -2.71
CA SER A 131 6.48 10.60 -3.55
C SER A 131 5.10 10.03 -3.19
N GLU A 132 4.09 10.89 -3.18
CA GLU A 132 2.68 10.50 -3.09
C GLU A 132 2.26 9.67 -4.32
N ALA A 133 2.88 9.92 -5.48
CA ALA A 133 2.62 9.21 -6.73
C ALA A 133 3.12 7.76 -6.72
N ASP A 134 3.81 7.32 -5.65
CA ASP A 134 4.16 5.93 -5.44
C ASP A 134 2.93 5.03 -5.40
N TRP A 135 1.82 5.56 -4.88
CA TRP A 135 0.54 4.89 -4.84
C TRP A 135 -0.33 5.29 -6.03
N ALA A 136 -0.49 4.35 -6.97
CA ALA A 136 -1.39 4.51 -8.11
C ALA A 136 -2.50 3.44 -8.06
N PRO A 137 -3.53 3.63 -7.22
CA PRO A 137 -4.50 2.57 -6.91
C PRO A 137 -5.28 2.10 -8.13
N ARG A 138 -5.54 2.99 -9.10
CA ARG A 138 -6.23 2.64 -10.35
C ARG A 138 -5.43 1.63 -11.18
N GLU A 139 -4.13 1.86 -11.35
CA GLU A 139 -3.25 0.95 -12.08
C GLU A 139 -3.03 -0.36 -11.31
N ASN A 140 -2.92 -0.28 -9.99
CA ASN A 140 -2.74 -1.44 -9.12
C ASN A 140 -3.97 -2.37 -9.10
N SER A 141 -5.18 -1.80 -9.20
CA SER A 141 -6.44 -2.55 -9.10
C SER A 141 -6.63 -3.61 -10.19
N VAL A 142 -5.91 -3.51 -11.32
CA VAL A 142 -5.97 -4.48 -12.41
C VAL A 142 -5.42 -5.85 -12.00
N PHE A 143 -4.61 -5.91 -10.94
CA PHE A 143 -3.96 -7.13 -10.47
C PHE A 143 -4.66 -7.79 -9.27
N LEU A 144 -5.73 -7.18 -8.74
CA LEU A 144 -6.40 -7.54 -7.49
C LEU A 144 -7.73 -8.26 -7.72
#